data_AF-A0A9E3J3V4-F1
#
_entry.id   AF-A0A9E3J3V4-F1
#
_cell.length_a   1.000
_cell.length_b   1.000
_cell.length_c   1.000
_cell.angle_alpha   90.00
_cell.angle_beta   90.00
_cell.angle_gamma   90.00
#
_symmetry.space_group_name_H-M   'P 1'
#
loop_
_entity.id
_entity.type
_entity.pdbx_description
1 polymer ?
#
loop_
_entity_poly.entity_id
_entity_poly.type
_entity_poly.pdbx_seq_one_letter_code
_entity_poly.pdbx_strand_id
1 'polypeptide(L)'
;MKRHMDGVTCGGCALSAAGATAAPLLWLSMPRTRRHLGGGFENEGMDLSVLLTELPFVVLGGAFLPLLVLTLLVRLTGRRRPRED
;
A
#
# COMPACT_ATOMS: atom_id res chain seq x y z
N MET A 1 22.57 25.82 -7.46
CA MET A 1 21.44 25.82 -6.50
C MET A 1 20.31 24.95 -7.07
N LYS A 2 20.43 23.62 -6.96
CA LYS A 2 19.46 22.60 -7.44
C LYS A 2 19.73 21.33 -6.62
N ARG A 3 19.20 21.26 -5.39
CA ARG A 3 19.26 20.06 -4.54
C ARG A 3 17.96 19.79 -3.79
N HIS A 4 17.01 20.74 -3.79
CA HIS A 4 15.76 20.61 -3.03
C HIS A 4 14.67 19.81 -3.74
N MET A 5 14.75 19.64 -5.06
CA MET A 5 13.70 18.96 -5.83
C MET A 5 13.85 17.44 -5.81
N ASP A 6 15.08 16.93 -5.73
CA ASP A 6 15.37 15.49 -5.77
C ASP A 6 14.91 14.76 -4.49
N GLY A 7 14.95 15.44 -3.33
CA GLY A 7 14.55 14.85 -2.06
C GLY A 7 13.05 14.61 -1.93
N VAL A 8 12.23 15.53 -2.46
CA VAL A 8 10.76 15.42 -2.38
C VAL A 8 10.22 14.37 -3.35
N THR A 9 10.80 14.28 -4.57
CA THR A 9 10.43 13.25 -5.54
C THR A 9 10.93 11.87 -5.11
N CYS A 10 12.15 11.78 -4.57
CA CYS A 10 12.69 10.54 -4.01
C CYS A 10 11.87 10.04 -2.82
N GLY A 11 11.41 10.95 -1.95
CA GLY A 11 10.56 10.61 -0.82
C GLY A 11 9.23 9.97 -1.24
N GLY A 12 8.57 10.51 -2.28
CA GLY A 12 7.34 9.93 -2.82
C GLY A 12 7.54 8.53 -3.40
N CYS A 13 8.57 8.34 -4.23
CA CYS A 13 8.89 7.04 -4.82
C CYS A 13 9.27 6.01 -3.75
N ALA A 14 10.09 6.40 -2.76
CA ALA A 14 10.48 5.52 -1.67
C ALA A 14 9.28 5.11 -0.81
N LEU A 15 8.35 6.04 -0.53
CA LEU A 15 7.15 5.75 0.24
C LEU A 15 6.20 4.81 -0.50
N SER A 16 6.02 5.02 -1.82
CA SER A 16 5.25 4.09 -2.66
C SER A 16 5.92 2.71 -2.77
N ALA A 17 7.24 2.64 -2.89
CA ALA A 17 7.98 1.37 -2.91
C ALA A 17 7.86 0.64 -1.55
N ALA A 18 7.95 1.36 -0.45
CA ALA A 18 7.73 0.81 0.89
C ALA A 18 6.29 0.27 1.05
N GLY A 19 5.28 1.01 0.57
CA GLY A 19 3.90 0.55 0.59
C GLY A 19 3.65 -0.68 -0.29
N ALA A 20 4.21 -0.68 -1.50
CA ALA A 20 4.13 -1.78 -2.46
C ALA A 20 4.79 -3.08 -1.97
N THR A 21 5.75 -2.98 -1.04
CA THR A 21 6.45 -4.14 -0.45
C THR A 21 5.84 -4.58 0.87
N ALA A 22 5.50 -3.64 1.75
CA ALA A 22 4.89 -3.93 3.05
C ALA A 22 3.50 -4.55 2.90
N ALA A 23 2.69 -4.10 1.94
CA ALA A 23 1.33 -4.63 1.75
C ALA A 23 1.31 -6.13 1.38
N PRO A 24 2.09 -6.62 0.40
CA PRO A 24 2.23 -8.06 0.14
C PRO A 24 2.75 -8.85 1.34
N LEU A 25 3.73 -8.33 2.09
CA LEU A 25 4.26 -9.02 3.26
C LEU A 25 3.18 -9.22 4.33
N LEU A 26 2.38 -8.18 4.60
CA LEU A 26 1.25 -8.25 5.52
C LEU A 26 0.16 -9.20 5.00
N TRP A 27 -0.17 -9.12 3.71
CA TRP A 27 -1.15 -10.01 3.08
C TRP A 27 -0.71 -11.49 3.13
N LEU A 28 0.57 -11.79 2.92
CA LEU A 28 1.14 -13.14 3.05
C LEU A 28 1.09 -13.68 4.49
N SER A 29 1.10 -12.80 5.49
CA SER A 29 0.98 -13.18 6.91
C SER A 29 -0.46 -13.48 7.35
N MET A 30 -1.47 -13.12 6.55
CA MET A 30 -2.86 -13.39 6.91
C MET A 30 -3.16 -14.90 6.90
N PRO A 31 -3.87 -15.42 7.92
CA PRO A 31 -4.23 -16.84 7.98
C PRO A 31 -4.99 -17.33 6.75
N ARG A 32 -5.83 -16.48 6.14
CA ARG A 32 -6.58 -16.79 4.91
C ARG A 32 -5.63 -17.08 3.75
N THR A 33 -4.74 -16.15 3.45
CA THR A 33 -3.75 -16.27 2.38
C THR A 33 -2.84 -17.48 2.60
N ARG A 34 -2.40 -17.69 3.84
CA ARG A 34 -1.58 -18.86 4.20
C ARG A 34 -2.30 -20.18 3.90
N ARG A 35 -3.60 -20.29 4.14
CA ARG A 35 -4.38 -21.49 3.77
C ARG A 35 -4.42 -21.68 2.26
N HIS A 36 -4.70 -20.62 1.49
CA HIS A 36 -4.69 -20.68 0.02
C HIS A 36 -3.31 -21.00 -0.58
N LEU A 37 -2.21 -20.76 0.15
CA LEU A 37 -0.86 -21.08 -0.30
C LEU A 37 -0.36 -22.45 0.22
N GLY A 38 -1.24 -23.30 0.74
CA GLY A 38 -0.88 -24.65 1.19
C GLY A 38 -0.51 -24.75 2.67
N GLY A 39 -0.85 -23.76 3.49
CA GLY A 39 -0.71 -23.82 4.95
C GLY A 39 -1.75 -24.69 5.65
N GLY A 40 -2.61 -25.39 4.91
CA GLY A 40 -3.57 -26.38 5.41
C GLY A 40 -2.98 -27.80 5.50
N PHE A 41 -3.72 -28.73 6.10
CA PHE A 41 -3.37 -30.14 6.13
C PHE A 41 -3.46 -30.73 4.71
N GLU A 42 -2.49 -31.56 4.28
CA GLU A 42 -2.45 -32.16 2.92
C GLU A 42 -2.66 -31.18 1.75
N ASN A 43 -2.27 -29.91 1.92
CA ASN A 43 -2.46 -28.88 0.91
C ASN A 43 -3.95 -28.56 0.60
N GLU A 44 -4.84 -28.93 1.51
CA GLU A 44 -6.28 -28.70 1.42
C GLU A 44 -6.57 -27.20 1.26
N GLY A 45 -7.31 -26.85 0.20
CA GLY A 45 -7.66 -25.47 -0.11
C GLY A 45 -6.53 -24.63 -0.72
N MET A 46 -5.44 -25.24 -1.19
CA MET A 46 -4.43 -24.54 -1.98
C MET A 46 -5.04 -24.02 -3.28
N ASP A 47 -4.93 -22.71 -3.47
CA ASP A 47 -5.34 -21.99 -4.65
C ASP A 47 -4.30 -20.91 -4.97
N LEU A 48 -3.44 -21.21 -5.94
CA LEU A 48 -2.40 -20.28 -6.41
C LEU A 48 -2.99 -19.17 -7.29
N SER A 49 -4.25 -19.26 -7.73
CA SER A 49 -4.91 -18.21 -8.51
C SER A 49 -4.98 -16.90 -7.73
N VAL A 50 -5.02 -16.97 -6.41
CA VAL A 50 -4.97 -15.85 -5.47
C VAL A 50 -3.73 -14.96 -5.66
N LEU A 51 -2.59 -15.52 -6.09
CA LEU A 51 -1.40 -14.74 -6.45
C LEU A 51 -1.60 -13.92 -7.73
N LEU A 52 -2.46 -14.36 -8.65
CA LEU A 52 -2.76 -13.64 -9.88
C LEU A 52 -3.93 -12.68 -9.71
N THR A 53 -4.89 -13.03 -8.87
CA THR A 53 -6.15 -12.29 -8.71
C THR A 53 -6.13 -11.27 -7.59
N GLU A 54 -5.40 -11.49 -6.48
CA GLU A 54 -5.36 -10.55 -5.35
C GLU A 54 -4.05 -9.75 -5.30
N LEU A 55 -2.90 -10.40 -5.54
CA LEU A 55 -1.58 -9.78 -5.38
C LEU A 55 -1.41 -8.47 -6.18
N PRO A 56 -1.85 -8.34 -7.44
CA PRO A 56 -1.73 -7.08 -8.17
C PRO A 56 -2.47 -5.94 -7.47
N PHE A 57 -3.66 -6.21 -6.93
CA PHE A 57 -4.44 -5.20 -6.20
C PHE A 57 -3.83 -4.87 -4.85
N VAL A 58 -3.25 -5.85 -4.15
CA VAL A 58 -2.53 -5.61 -2.89
C VAL A 58 -1.31 -4.71 -3.13
N VAL A 59 -0.52 -4.98 -4.17
CA VAL A 59 0.64 -4.17 -4.55
C VAL A 59 0.22 -2.74 -4.94
N LEU A 60 -0.78 -2.61 -5.82
CA LEU A 60 -1.28 -1.29 -6.24
C LEU A 60 -1.88 -0.53 -5.05
N GLY A 61 -2.70 -1.20 -4.23
CA GLY A 61 -3.25 -0.64 -3.02
C GLY A 61 -2.16 -0.11 -2.08
N GLY A 62 -1.14 -0.92 -1.81
CA GLY A 62 0.03 -0.52 -1.02
C GLY A 62 0.78 0.67 -1.61
N ALA A 63 0.98 0.70 -2.93
CA ALA A 63 1.70 1.77 -3.62
C ALA A 63 0.97 3.13 -3.58
N PHE A 64 -0.36 3.12 -3.70
CA PHE A 64 -1.20 4.32 -3.77
C PHE A 64 -1.75 4.79 -2.41
N LEU A 65 -1.78 3.91 -1.40
CA LEU A 65 -2.28 4.26 -0.07
C LEU A 65 -1.61 5.50 0.54
N PRO A 66 -0.27 5.69 0.48
CA PRO A 66 0.38 6.86 1.06
C PRO A 66 -0.07 8.17 0.38
N LEU A 67 -0.23 8.14 -0.94
CA LEU A 67 -0.72 9.28 -1.72
C LEU A 67 -2.17 9.62 -1.33
N LEU A 68 -3.02 8.61 -1.20
CA LEU A 68 -4.42 8.79 -0.80
C LEU A 68 -4.53 9.40 0.60
N VAL A 69 -3.75 8.91 1.56
CA VAL A 69 -3.70 9.42 2.94
C VAL A 69 -3.24 10.88 2.95
N LEU A 70 -2.14 11.21 2.26
CA LEU A 70 -1.65 12.59 2.18
C LEU A 70 -2.67 13.53 1.54
N THR A 71 -3.32 13.10 0.45
CA THR A 71 -4.36 13.88 -0.22
C THR A 71 -5.54 14.15 0.71
N LEU A 72 -5.96 13.14 1.49
CA LEU A 72 -7.04 13.28 2.46
C LEU A 72 -6.66 14.24 3.60
N LEU A 73 -5.44 14.12 4.14
CA LEU A 73 -4.94 15.02 5.17
C LEU A 73 -4.89 16.47 4.71
N VAL A 74 -4.41 16.74 3.49
CA VAL A 74 -4.40 18.09 2.90
C VAL A 74 -5.83 18.62 2.73
N ARG A 75 -6.75 17.79 2.24
CA ARG A 75 -8.17 18.19 2.08
C ARG A 75 -8.83 18.51 3.43
N LEU A 76 -8.56 17.71 4.46
CA LEU A 76 -9.15 17.90 5.79
C LEU A 76 -8.58 19.11 6.51
N THR A 77 -7.27 19.35 6.40
CA THR A 77 -6.62 20.54 7.00
C THR A 77 -6.97 21.82 6.25
N GLY A 78 -7.09 21.79 4.92
CA GLY A 78 -7.57 22.93 4.12
C GLY A 78 -9.01 23.33 4.43
N ARG A 79 -9.90 22.35 4.72
CA ARG A 79 -11.27 22.61 5.18
C ARG A 79 -11.36 23.18 6.60
N ARG A 80 -10.29 23.03 7.39
CA ARG A 80 -10.24 23.47 8.80
C ARG A 80 -9.73 24.90 8.96
N ARG A 81 -9.22 25.56 7.92
CA ARG A 81 -8.92 27.00 8.00
C ARG A 81 -10.24 27.77 8.01
N PRO A 82 -10.61 28.44 9.12
CA PRO A 82 -11.63 29.46 9.06
C PRO A 82 -11.11 30.54 8.12
N ARG A 83 -11.98 31.06 7.27
CA ARG A 83 -11.73 32.31 6.56
C ARG A 83 -11.60 33.38 7.65
N GLU A 84 -10.37 33.73 8.01
CA GLU A 84 -10.07 34.93 8.80
C GLU A 84 -10.35 36.11 7.86
N ASP A 85 -11.56 36.66 7.99
CA ASP A 85 -11.97 37.96 7.48
C ASP A 85 -11.42 39.09 8.36
#